data_AF-A0A7S0VV08-F1
#
_entry.id   AF-A0A7S0VV08-F1
#
_cell.length_a   1.000
_cell.length_b   1.000
_cell.length_c   1.000
_cell.angle_alpha   90.00
_cell.angle_beta   90.00
_cell.angle_gamma   90.00
#
_symmetry.space_group_name_H-M   'P 1'
#
loop_
_entity.id
_entity.type
_entity.pdbx_description
1 polymer ?
#
loop_
_entity_poly.entity_id
_entity_poly.type
_entity_poly.pdbx_seq_one_letter_code
_entity_poly.pdbx_strand_id
1 'polypeptide(L)'
;GTGIAPYRGFVRRLFAEDTPAARVYKGEAWLFLGVANSDALLYDDEFQAAKEKFPDNFRIDYALSREQENKKGGKMYIQDKVEEYADEVFDKLSNGAHIYFCGLKGMMPGITDMLQGVAAEK
;
A
#
# COMPACT_ATOMS: atom_id res chain seq x y z
N GLY A 1 2.52 10.03 -0.43
CA GLY A 1 3.49 11.14 -0.59
C GLY A 1 4.65 10.70 -1.45
N THR A 2 5.77 11.45 -1.50
CA THR A 2 6.93 11.16 -2.40
C THR A 2 7.63 9.83 -2.15
N GLY A 3 7.40 9.18 -1.01
CA GLY A 3 7.79 7.79 -0.75
C GLY A 3 7.21 6.77 -1.74
N ILE A 4 6.27 7.18 -2.61
CA ILE A 4 5.76 6.37 -3.72
C ILE A 4 6.82 6.10 -4.80
N ALA A 5 7.88 6.91 -4.89
CA ALA A 5 8.87 6.86 -5.97
C ALA A 5 9.48 5.47 -6.24
N PRO A 6 10.02 4.72 -5.24
CA PRO A 6 10.51 3.37 -5.48
C PRO A 6 9.40 2.39 -5.92
N TYR A 7 8.20 2.54 -5.37
CA TYR A 7 7.08 1.64 -5.68
C TYR A 7 6.53 1.85 -7.08
N ARG A 8 6.57 3.09 -7.60
CA ARG A 8 6.32 3.34 -9.02
C ARG A 8 7.28 2.53 -9.89
N GLY A 9 8.57 2.50 -9.53
CA GLY A 9 9.55 1.65 -10.21
C GLY A 9 9.19 0.16 -10.19
N PHE A 10 8.71 -0.35 -9.05
CA PHE A 10 8.25 -1.74 -8.93
C PHE A 10 7.03 -2.01 -9.83
N VAL A 11 6.01 -1.15 -9.76
CA VAL A 11 4.80 -1.30 -10.58
C VAL A 11 5.14 -1.29 -12.07
N ARG A 12 5.98 -0.36 -12.52
CA ARG A 12 6.40 -0.33 -13.94
C ARG A 12 7.09 -1.62 -14.35
N ARG A 13 8.05 -2.08 -13.54
CA ARG A 13 8.84 -3.27 -13.84
C ARG A 13 8.01 -4.55 -13.86
N LEU A 14 6.97 -4.62 -13.03
CA LEU A 14 6.10 -5.80 -12.91
C LEU A 14 4.92 -5.79 -13.88
N PHE A 15 4.33 -4.63 -14.17
CA PHE A 15 3.02 -4.55 -14.85
C PHE A 15 3.03 -3.69 -16.14
N ALA A 16 3.95 -2.75 -16.31
CA ALA A 16 3.95 -1.85 -17.46
C ALA A 16 4.98 -2.25 -18.55
N GLU A 17 6.14 -2.74 -18.14
CA GLU A 17 7.27 -3.03 -19.01
C GLU A 17 7.39 -4.52 -19.33
N ASP A 18 7.84 -4.87 -20.54
CA ASP A 18 8.21 -6.24 -20.87
C ASP A 18 9.60 -6.57 -20.30
N THR A 19 9.63 -7.03 -19.05
CA THR A 19 10.86 -7.42 -18.35
C THR A 19 10.84 -8.90 -17.98
N PRO A 20 12.01 -9.54 -17.76
CA PRO A 20 12.05 -10.90 -17.24
C PRO A 20 11.27 -11.07 -15.93
N ALA A 21 11.24 -10.03 -15.08
CA ALA A 21 10.47 -10.04 -13.84
C ALA A 21 8.96 -10.05 -14.11
N ALA A 22 8.47 -9.20 -15.01
CA ALA A 22 7.06 -9.16 -15.40
C ALA A 22 6.57 -10.53 -15.93
N ARG A 23 7.39 -11.22 -16.73
CA ARG A 23 7.03 -12.53 -17.33
C ARG A 23 6.89 -13.66 -16.32
N VAL A 24 7.56 -13.57 -15.17
CA VAL A 24 7.57 -14.64 -14.16
C VAL A 24 6.80 -14.27 -12.90
N TYR A 25 6.40 -13.00 -12.75
CA TYR A 25 5.65 -12.55 -11.59
C TYR A 25 4.24 -13.16 -11.59
N LYS A 26 3.94 -13.92 -10.54
CA LYS A 26 2.63 -14.55 -10.31
C LYS A 26 2.02 -14.18 -8.96
N GLY A 27 2.72 -13.33 -8.20
CA GLY A 27 2.28 -12.90 -6.88
C GLY A 27 1.27 -11.76 -6.95
N GLU A 28 0.94 -11.23 -5.77
CA GLU A 28 0.15 -10.02 -5.62
C GLU A 28 1.03 -8.87 -5.12
N ALA A 29 0.93 -7.73 -5.79
CA ALA A 29 1.53 -6.47 -5.36
C ALA A 29 0.42 -5.58 -4.81
N TRP A 30 0.45 -5.34 -3.50
CA TRP A 30 -0.51 -4.51 -2.82
C TRP A 30 0.12 -3.19 -2.37
N LEU A 31 -0.31 -2.10 -2.99
CA LEU A 31 0.16 -0.76 -2.71
C LEU A 31 -0.80 -0.01 -1.79
N PHE A 32 -0.27 0.48 -0.67
CA PHE A 32 -0.97 1.45 0.18
C PHE A 32 -0.37 2.84 -0.04
N LEU A 33 -1.19 3.83 -0.42
CA LEU A 33 -0.75 5.20 -0.67
C LEU A 33 -1.45 6.22 0.24
N GLY A 34 -0.68 6.83 1.15
CA GLY A 34 -1.15 7.93 2.00
C GLY A 34 -0.84 9.30 1.40
N VAL A 35 -1.86 10.14 1.23
CA VAL A 35 -1.75 11.54 0.76
C VAL A 35 -2.71 12.45 1.55
N ALA A 36 -2.64 13.76 1.31
CA ALA A 36 -3.54 14.70 1.98
C ALA A 36 -5.00 14.50 1.50
N ASN A 37 -5.18 14.54 0.18
CA ASN A 37 -6.43 14.69 -0.53
C ASN A 37 -6.36 13.87 -1.83
N SER A 38 -7.49 13.69 -2.51
CA SER A 38 -7.57 13.09 -3.84
C SER A 38 -6.77 13.85 -4.91
N ASP A 39 -6.74 15.19 -4.86
CA ASP A 39 -5.94 16.03 -5.76
C ASP A 39 -4.42 15.90 -5.57
N ALA A 40 -3.99 15.26 -4.48
CA ALA A 40 -2.60 15.00 -4.15
C ALA A 40 -2.16 13.56 -4.50
N LEU A 41 -3.02 12.78 -5.17
CA LEU A 41 -2.65 11.47 -5.69
C LEU A 41 -1.55 11.60 -6.74
N LEU A 42 -0.54 10.73 -6.62
CA LEU A 42 0.64 10.74 -7.48
C LEU A 42 0.61 9.50 -8.37
N TYR A 43 0.70 9.68 -9.69
CA TYR A 43 0.73 8.58 -10.68
C TYR A 43 -0.53 7.70 -10.67
N ASP A 44 -1.67 8.28 -10.29
CA ASP A 44 -2.90 7.52 -10.12
C ASP A 44 -3.36 6.86 -11.41
N ASP A 45 -3.23 7.57 -12.54
CA ASP A 45 -3.49 7.08 -13.88
C ASP A 45 -2.70 5.81 -14.21
N GLU A 46 -1.41 5.78 -13.85
CA GLU A 46 -0.53 4.64 -14.07
C GLU A 46 -0.93 3.44 -13.20
N PHE A 47 -1.31 3.69 -11.94
CA PHE A 47 -1.75 2.63 -11.02
C PHE A 47 -3.13 2.07 -11.40
N GLN A 48 -4.06 2.91 -11.81
CA GLN A 48 -5.37 2.45 -12.28
C GLN A 48 -5.24 1.62 -13.56
N ALA A 49 -4.37 2.01 -14.50
CA ALA A 49 -4.09 1.20 -15.69
C ALA A 49 -3.49 -0.17 -15.34
N ALA A 50 -2.58 -0.24 -14.36
CA ALA A 50 -2.05 -1.51 -13.88
C ALA A 50 -3.13 -2.39 -13.22
N LYS A 51 -4.00 -1.78 -12.40
CA LYS A 51 -5.11 -2.46 -11.73
C LYS A 51 -6.13 -3.02 -12.72
N GLU A 52 -6.48 -2.24 -13.74
CA GLU A 52 -7.41 -2.67 -14.79
C GLU A 52 -6.86 -3.85 -15.58
N LYS A 53 -5.56 -3.82 -15.90
CA LYS A 53 -4.91 -4.87 -16.69
C LYS A 53 -4.61 -6.13 -15.88
N PHE A 54 -4.37 -6.00 -14.57
CA PHE A 54 -3.98 -7.10 -13.67
C PHE A 54 -4.78 -7.09 -12.37
N PRO A 55 -6.12 -7.27 -12.43
CA PRO A 55 -7.01 -7.12 -11.27
C PRO A 55 -6.74 -8.14 -10.15
N ASP A 56 -6.18 -9.30 -10.50
CA ASP A 56 -5.85 -10.37 -9.55
C ASP A 56 -4.42 -10.26 -8.98
N ASN A 57 -3.55 -9.42 -9.57
CA ASN A 57 -2.13 -9.31 -9.18
C ASN A 57 -1.75 -7.92 -8.67
N PHE A 58 -2.55 -6.89 -8.92
CA PHE A 58 -2.27 -5.54 -8.45
C PHE A 58 -3.48 -4.94 -7.72
N ARG A 59 -3.25 -4.60 -6.45
CA ARG A 59 -4.22 -3.94 -5.58
C ARG A 59 -3.66 -2.62 -5.08
N ILE A 60 -4.51 -1.61 -5.02
CA ILE A 60 -4.16 -0.30 -4.48
C ILE A 60 -5.25 0.21 -3.54
N ASP A 61 -4.83 0.68 -2.37
CA ASP A 61 -5.67 1.27 -1.32
C ASP A 61 -5.11 2.65 -0.93
N TYR A 62 -6.01 3.62 -0.76
CA TYR A 62 -5.66 5.01 -0.46
C TYR A 62 -6.02 5.38 0.97
N ALA A 63 -5.16 6.19 1.59
CA ALA A 63 -5.43 6.87 2.85
C ALA A 63 -5.38 8.40 2.62
N LEU A 64 -6.56 9.02 2.59
CA LEU A 64 -6.72 10.46 2.30
C LEU A 64 -6.94 11.23 3.61
N SER A 65 -5.85 11.71 4.22
CA SER A 65 -5.87 12.23 5.60
C SER A 65 -6.73 13.47 5.86
N ARG A 66 -7.25 14.15 4.83
CA ARG A 66 -8.18 15.29 4.99
C ARG A 66 -9.57 15.03 4.41
N GLU A 67 -9.80 13.85 3.81
CA GLU A 67 -11.08 13.48 3.18
C GLU A 67 -11.70 12.22 3.81
N GLN A 68 -10.92 11.43 4.53
CA GLN A 68 -11.34 10.18 5.14
C GLN A 68 -11.07 10.19 6.66
N GLU A 69 -11.95 9.53 7.39
CA GLU A 69 -11.85 9.34 8.84
C GLU A 69 -11.55 7.88 9.18
N ASN A 70 -10.65 7.65 10.14
CA ASN A 70 -10.39 6.32 10.67
C ASN A 70 -11.50 5.87 11.65
N LYS A 71 -11.44 4.62 12.10
CA LYS A 71 -12.41 4.04 13.06
C LYS A 71 -12.55 4.82 14.38
N LYS A 72 -11.58 5.70 14.70
CA LYS A 72 -11.54 6.51 15.92
C LYS A 72 -12.02 7.95 15.70
N GLY A 73 -12.52 8.28 14.51
CA GLY A 73 -12.96 9.64 14.13
C GLY A 73 -11.80 10.63 13.89
N GLY A 74 -10.58 10.12 13.78
CA GLY A 74 -9.39 10.89 13.43
C GLY A 74 -9.09 10.84 11.93
N LYS A 75 -8.03 11.53 11.51
CA LYS A 75 -7.56 11.51 10.11
C LYS A 75 -7.16 10.10 9.67
N MET A 76 -7.52 9.72 8.45
CA MET A 76 -7.08 8.47 7.83
C MET A 76 -5.59 8.54 7.43
N TYR A 77 -4.74 7.80 8.13
CA TYR A 77 -3.35 7.58 7.74
C TYR A 77 -3.12 6.14 7.26
N ILE A 78 -1.89 5.86 6.82
CA ILE A 78 -1.56 4.57 6.21
C ILE A 78 -1.71 3.41 7.19
N GLN A 79 -1.35 3.63 8.47
CA GLN A 79 -1.50 2.62 9.50
C GLN A 79 -2.97 2.29 9.74
N ASP A 80 -3.87 3.27 9.70
CA ASP A 80 -5.31 3.06 9.87
C ASP A 80 -5.89 2.27 8.68
N LYS A 81 -5.46 2.59 7.46
CA LYS A 81 -5.88 1.87 6.25
C LYS A 81 -5.38 0.43 6.24
N VAL A 82 -4.16 0.18 6.71
CA VAL A 82 -3.62 -1.19 6.85
C VAL A 82 -4.36 -1.95 7.96
N GLU A 83 -4.72 -1.30 9.07
CA GLU A 83 -5.49 -1.88 10.17
C GLU A 83 -6.88 -2.37 9.73
N GLU A 84 -7.50 -1.73 8.72
CA GLU A 84 -8.75 -2.24 8.12
C GLU A 84 -8.60 -3.63 7.49
N TYR A 85 -7.39 -3.97 7.05
CA TYR A 85 -7.07 -5.26 6.41
C TYR A 85 -6.08 -6.08 7.23
N ALA A 86 -6.00 -5.83 8.54
CA ALA A 86 -5.03 -6.43 9.45
C ALA A 86 -4.94 -7.97 9.29
N ASP A 87 -6.08 -8.66 9.24
CA ASP A 87 -6.10 -10.11 9.09
C ASP A 87 -5.47 -10.59 7.78
N GLU A 88 -5.83 -9.96 6.66
CA GLU A 88 -5.32 -10.32 5.34
C GLU A 88 -3.82 -10.00 5.22
N VAL A 89 -3.40 -8.83 5.72
CA VAL A 89 -2.00 -8.41 5.70
C VAL A 89 -1.13 -9.36 6.52
N PHE A 90 -1.57 -9.73 7.73
CA PHE A 90 -0.82 -10.65 8.58
C PHE A 90 -0.79 -12.07 8.02
N ASP A 91 -1.89 -12.56 7.44
CA ASP A 91 -1.90 -13.85 6.76
C ASP A 91 -0.89 -13.88 5.59
N LYS A 92 -0.87 -12.84 4.74
CA LYS A 92 0.14 -12.72 3.67
C LYS A 92 1.56 -12.71 4.23
N LEU A 93 1.82 -11.96 5.30
CA LEU A 93 3.13 -11.91 5.95
C LEU A 93 3.55 -13.27 6.51
N SER A 94 2.65 -13.98 7.19
CA SER A 94 2.89 -15.34 7.69
C SER A 94 3.17 -16.34 6.56
N ASN A 95 2.61 -16.10 5.37
CA ASN A 95 2.86 -16.89 4.15
C ASN A 95 4.05 -16.39 3.30
N GLY A 96 4.90 -15.52 3.86
CA GLY A 96 6.17 -15.12 3.24
C GLY A 96 6.12 -13.86 2.37
N ALA A 97 5.06 -13.05 2.47
CA ALA A 97 5.03 -11.76 1.80
C ALA A 97 6.12 -10.80 2.31
N HIS A 98 6.61 -9.96 1.42
CA HIS A 98 7.53 -8.88 1.76
C HIS A 98 6.78 -7.57 1.93
N ILE A 99 7.09 -6.84 3.00
CA ILE A 99 6.57 -5.49 3.24
C ILE A 99 7.69 -4.46 3.15
N TYR A 100 7.39 -3.34 2.50
CA TYR A 100 8.34 -2.24 2.29
C TYR A 100 7.69 -0.95 2.77
N PHE A 101 8.48 -0.11 3.42
CA PHE A 101 8.05 1.21 3.91
C PHE A 101 8.95 2.31 3.36
N CYS A 102 8.36 3.34 2.77
CA CYS A 102 9.10 4.49 2.23
C CYS A 102 8.26 5.75 2.37
N GLY A 103 8.88 6.84 2.84
CA GLY A 103 8.20 8.10 3.04
C GLY A 103 8.77 8.90 4.21
N LEU A 104 7.91 9.67 4.87
CA LEU A 104 8.28 10.50 6.00
C LEU A 104 8.71 9.61 7.18
N LYS A 105 9.83 9.96 7.83
CA LYS A 105 10.27 9.29 9.07
C LYS A 105 9.15 9.22 10.12
N GLY A 106 8.32 10.25 10.21
CA GLY A 106 7.19 10.34 11.14
C GLY A 106 6.07 9.32 10.91
N MET A 107 6.07 8.57 9.80
CA MET A 107 5.08 7.50 9.59
C MET A 107 5.41 6.23 10.37
N MET A 108 6.68 5.98 10.67
CA MET A 108 7.14 4.72 11.25
C MET A 108 6.62 4.42 12.65
N PRO A 109 6.53 5.41 13.58
CA PRO A 109 5.95 5.15 14.90
C PRO A 109 4.51 4.63 14.81
N GLY A 110 3.63 5.32 14.08
CA GLY A 110 2.23 4.91 13.93
C GLY A 110 2.05 3.54 13.27
N ILE A 111 2.89 3.22 12.28
CA ILE A 111 2.89 1.88 11.66
C ILE A 111 3.36 0.81 12.64
N THR A 112 4.45 1.07 13.38
CA THR A 112 5.00 0.10 14.34
C THR A 112 4.01 -0.17 15.46
N ASP A 113 3.38 0.89 16.01
CA ASP A 113 2.38 0.78 17.08
C ASP A 113 1.17 -0.03 16.61
N MET A 114 0.68 0.24 15.39
CA MET A 114 -0.42 -0.52 14.78
C MET A 114 -0.05 -2.00 14.60
N LEU A 115 1.13 -2.29 14.03
CA LEU A 115 1.59 -3.67 13.83
C LEU A 115 1.75 -4.42 15.17
N GLN A 116 2.27 -3.75 16.21
CA GLN A 116 2.37 -4.33 17.55
C GLN A 116 1.00 -4.63 18.15
N GLY A 117 0.05 -3.71 18.02
CA GLY A 117 -1.32 -3.89 18.49
C GLY A 117 -1.99 -5.10 17.84
N VAL A 118 -1.98 -5.16 16.50
CA VAL A 118 -2.57 -6.27 15.74
C VAL A 118 -1.86 -7.60 16.07
N ALA A 119 -0.54 -7.60 16.20
CA ALA A 119 0.22 -8.80 16.53
C ALA A 119 -0.08 -9.34 17.94
N ALA A 120 -0.41 -8.46 18.90
CA ALA A 120 -0.74 -8.87 20.26
C ALA A 120 -2.15 -9.48 20.38
N GLU A 121 -3.03 -9.23 19.42
CA GLU A 121 -4.38 -9.77 19.35
C GLU A 121 -4.47 -11.12 18.62
N LYS A 122 -3.37 -11.57 17.99
CA LYS A 122 -3.25 -12.84 17.25
C LYS A 122 -2.48 -13.89 18.04
#